data_AF-A0A1I4TI59-F1
#
_entry.id   AF-A0A1I4TI59-F1
#
_cell.length_a   1.000
_cell.length_b   1.000
_cell.length_c   1.000
_cell.angle_alpha   90.00
_cell.angle_beta   90.00
_cell.angle_gamma   90.00
#
_symmetry.space_group_name_H-M   'P 1'
#
loop_
_entity.id
_entity.type
_entity.pdbx_description
1 polymer ?
#
loop_
_entity_poly.entity_id
_entity_poly.type
_entity_poly.pdbx_seq_one_letter_code
_entity_poly.pdbx_strand_id
1 'polypeptide(L)'
;MRLREKGKEGVVHYGWDEAQAALQAGTHVVADDDGQGSETEHLEPVEEADGLDGKTRAELDALAAERGVDVSKAKTKDDVIAALRAA
;
A
#
# COMPACT_ATOMS: atom_id res chain seq x y z
N MET A 1 4.36 3.24 14.77
CA MET A 1 3.43 2.37 15.54
C MET A 1 2.15 3.15 15.76
N ARG A 2 0.98 2.59 15.45
CA ARG A 2 -0.29 3.31 15.57
C ARG A 2 -0.94 3.00 16.91
N LEU A 3 -1.31 4.04 17.64
CA LEU A 3 -1.98 3.92 18.91
C LEU A 3 -3.21 4.81 18.95
N ARG A 4 -4.22 4.37 19.68
CA ARG A 4 -5.38 5.19 20.00
C ARG A 4 -5.37 5.53 21.48
N GLU A 5 -5.64 6.79 21.79
CA GLU A 5 -5.87 7.22 23.17
C GLU A 5 -7.15 6.54 23.70
N LYS A 6 -7.06 6.05 24.94
CA LYS A 6 -8.19 5.38 25.57
C LYS A 6 -9.32 6.40 25.82
N GLY A 7 -10.46 6.20 25.14
CA GLY A 7 -11.63 7.08 25.27
C GLY A 7 -11.68 8.23 24.26
N LYS A 8 -10.79 8.25 23.25
CA LYS A 8 -10.88 9.18 22.12
C LYS A 8 -10.92 8.41 20.80
N GLU A 9 -11.71 8.92 19.86
CA GLU A 9 -11.73 8.45 18.47
C GLU A 9 -10.63 9.18 17.69
N GLY A 10 -9.40 8.68 17.84
CA GLY A 10 -8.24 9.21 17.13
C GLY A 10 -7.09 8.23 17.17
N VAL A 11 -6.56 7.86 16.00
CA VAL A 11 -5.37 7.03 15.86
C VAL A 11 -4.19 7.94 15.57
N VAL A 12 -3.18 7.90 16.43
CA VAL A 12 -1.96 8.70 16.33
C VAL A 12 -0.78 7.78 16.01
N HIS A 13 0.11 8.25 15.13
CA HIS A 13 1.33 7.52 14.77
C HIS A 13 2.48 7.95 15.67
N TYR A 14 3.02 6.99 16.45
CA TYR A 14 4.14 7.19 17.35
C TYR A 14 5.38 6.39 16.92
N GLY A 15 6.56 6.87 17.32
CA GLY A 15 7.78 6.05 17.29
C GLY A 15 7.66 4.82 18.19
N TRP A 16 8.47 3.79 17.97
CA TRP A 16 8.37 2.53 18.73
C TRP A 16 8.61 2.71 20.24
N ASP A 17 9.64 3.47 20.62
CA ASP A 17 9.93 3.78 22.02
C ASP A 17 8.79 4.58 22.69
N GLU A 18 8.24 5.56 21.97
CA GLU A 18 7.17 6.42 22.45
C GLU A 18 5.83 5.66 22.58
N ALA A 19 5.56 4.79 21.62
CA ALA A 19 4.43 3.88 21.66
C ALA A 19 4.48 2.92 22.84
N GLN A 20 5.65 2.33 23.11
CA GLN A 20 5.81 1.41 24.24
C GLN A 20 5.60 2.13 25.57
N ALA A 21 6.12 3.35 25.72
CA ALA A 21 5.89 4.18 26.91
C ALA A 21 4.40 4.51 27.10
N ALA A 22 3.68 4.84 26.02
CA ALA A 22 2.26 5.15 26.05
C ALA A 22 1.36 3.94 26.37
N LEU A 23 1.74 2.75 25.88
CA LEU A 23 1.09 1.47 26.22
C LEU A 23 1.33 1.10 27.68
N GLN A 24 2.57 1.26 28.17
CA GLN A 24 2.92 1.01 29.58
C GLN A 24 2.21 1.98 30.53
N ALA A 25 2.03 3.23 30.12
CA ALA A 25 1.26 4.21 30.86
C ALA A 25 -0.26 3.91 30.86
N GLY A 26 -0.73 3.00 30.00
CA GLY A 26 -2.15 2.63 29.89
C GLY A 26 -3.05 3.74 29.36
N THR A 27 -2.45 4.83 28.85
CA THR A 27 -3.16 5.97 28.26
C THR A 27 -3.55 5.68 26.81
N HIS A 28 -2.82 4.79 26.16
CA HIS A 28 -3.03 4.41 24.77
C HIS A 28 -3.16 2.89 24.63
N VAL A 29 -3.85 2.45 23.59
CA VAL A 29 -3.93 1.04 23.19
C VAL A 29 -3.51 0.90 21.72
N VAL A 30 -2.96 -0.26 21.36
CA VAL A 30 -2.63 -0.57 19.96
C VAL A 30 -3.91 -0.52 19.14
N ALA A 31 -3.87 0.22 18.03
CA ALA A 31 -4.92 0.14 17.03
C ALA A 31 -4.50 -0.95 16.02
N ASP A 32 -5.11 -2.12 16.11
CA ASP A 32 -4.96 -3.19 15.12
C ASP A 32 -5.84 -2.84 13.90
N ASP A 33 -5.20 -2.74 12.74
CA ASP A 33 -5.84 -2.45 11.46
C ASP A 33 -6.33 -3.78 10.86
N ASP A 34 -7.45 -4.29 11.36
CA ASP A 34 -8.12 -5.43 10.74
C ASP A 34 -9.08 -4.90 9.65
N GLY A 35 -8.47 -4.55 8.50
CA GLY A 35 -9.11 -4.52 7.20
C GLY A 35 -9.75 -3.20 6.74
N GLN A 36 -9.05 -2.52 5.81
CA GLN A 36 -9.55 -2.01 4.51
C GLN A 36 -9.27 -0.52 4.23
N GLY A 37 -8.23 -0.27 3.40
CA GLY A 37 -8.25 0.78 2.37
C GLY A 37 -7.37 2.02 2.57
N SER A 38 -6.33 2.12 1.74
CA SER A 38 -5.61 3.31 1.24
C SER A 38 -5.99 4.71 1.74
N GLU A 39 -5.00 5.44 2.28
CA GLU A 39 -4.45 6.64 1.63
C GLU A 39 -3.26 7.15 2.46
N THR A 40 -2.06 7.02 1.90
CA THR A 40 -0.94 7.86 2.30
C THR A 40 -0.96 9.03 1.33
N GLU A 41 -1.56 10.14 1.72
CA GLU A 41 -1.45 11.35 0.93
C GLU A 41 -0.09 12.02 1.19
N HIS A 42 0.57 12.27 0.06
CA HIS A 42 1.33 13.48 -0.25
C HIS A 42 2.85 13.41 -0.10
N LEU A 43 3.53 13.16 -1.23
CA LEU A 43 4.51 14.09 -1.81
C LEU A 43 4.57 13.94 -3.36
N GLU A 44 4.07 14.98 -4.04
CA GLU A 44 4.45 15.46 -5.40
C GLU A 44 3.96 14.67 -6.64
N PRO A 45 3.74 15.36 -7.79
CA PRO A 45 2.98 14.82 -8.92
C PRO A 45 3.87 13.86 -9.69
N VAL A 46 3.78 12.58 -9.34
CA VAL A 46 4.24 11.51 -10.20
C VAL A 46 3.02 10.96 -10.91
N GLU A 47 3.01 11.17 -12.23
CA GLU A 47 2.07 10.64 -13.22
C GLU A 47 1.39 9.38 -12.72
N GLU A 48 0.05 9.36 -12.73
CA GLU A 48 -0.84 8.24 -12.38
C GLU A 48 -0.14 6.89 -12.51
N ALA A 49 0.60 6.48 -11.48
CA ALA A 49 1.32 5.24 -11.53
C ALA A 49 0.22 4.20 -11.39
N ASP A 50 -0.12 3.51 -12.49
CA ASP A 50 -1.24 2.59 -12.69
C ASP A 50 -1.36 1.43 -11.65
N GLY A 51 -0.64 1.48 -10.53
CA GLY A 51 -0.60 0.46 -9.48
C GLY A 51 0.12 -0.81 -9.94
N LEU A 52 0.68 -0.82 -11.14
CA LEU A 52 1.27 -2.01 -11.77
C LEU A 52 2.60 -2.41 -11.11
N ASP A 53 3.42 -1.46 -10.66
CA ASP A 53 4.70 -1.77 -10.01
C ASP A 53 4.52 -2.53 -8.69
N GLY A 54 3.41 -2.33 -7.99
CA GLY A 54 3.06 -3.03 -6.76
C GLY A 54 2.53 -4.45 -6.95
N LYS A 55 2.13 -4.82 -8.19
CA LYS A 55 1.54 -6.13 -8.48
C LYS A 55 2.59 -7.20 -8.70
N THR A 56 2.23 -8.45 -8.42
CA THR A 56 3.05 -9.60 -8.81
C THR A 56 2.97 -9.83 -10.32
N ARG A 57 3.94 -10.55 -10.88
CA ARG A 57 3.92 -10.86 -12.32
C ARG A 57 2.66 -11.62 -12.74
N ALA A 58 2.20 -12.57 -11.94
CA ALA A 58 0.98 -13.32 -12.23
C ALA A 58 -0.26 -12.41 -12.29
N GLU A 59 -0.37 -11.43 -11.40
CA GLU A 59 -1.44 -10.45 -11.43
C GLU A 59 -1.36 -9.54 -12.66
N LEU A 60 -0.15 -9.18 -13.09
CA LEU A 60 0.07 -8.37 -14.29
C LEU A 60 -0.27 -9.14 -15.57
N ASP A 61 0.11 -10.42 -15.67
CA ASP A 61 -0.30 -11.31 -16.77
C ASP A 61 -1.83 -11.47 -16.81
N ALA A 62 -2.50 -11.58 -15.66
CA ALA A 62 -3.96 -11.63 -15.60
C ALA A 62 -4.61 -10.32 -16.06
N LEU A 63 -4.07 -9.18 -15.63
CA LEU A 63 -4.49 -7.85 -16.09
C LEU A 63 -4.26 -7.66 -17.60
N ALA A 64 -3.14 -8.16 -18.12
CA ALA A 64 -2.85 -8.13 -19.54
C ALA A 64 -3.87 -8.95 -20.33
N ALA A 65 -4.22 -10.15 -19.86
CA ALA A 65 -5.27 -10.96 -20.47
C ALA A 65 -6.64 -10.28 -20.42
N GLU A 66 -7.00 -9.65 -19.29
CA GLU A 66 -8.26 -8.92 -19.13
C GLU A 66 -8.35 -7.70 -20.06
N ARG A 67 -7.24 -6.98 -20.24
CA ARG A 67 -7.13 -5.82 -21.13
C ARG A 67 -6.84 -6.18 -22.58
N GLY A 68 -6.59 -7.46 -22.89
CA GLY A 68 -6.23 -7.92 -24.23
C GLY A 68 -4.84 -7.48 -24.69
N VAL A 69 -3.91 -7.21 -23.77
CA VAL A 69 -2.52 -6.79 -24.04
C VAL A 69 -1.64 -8.03 -24.23
N ASP A 70 -0.92 -8.12 -25.36
CA ASP A 70 0.00 -9.21 -25.63
C ASP A 70 1.34 -9.03 -24.88
N VAL A 71 1.52 -9.81 -23.83
CA VAL A 71 2.75 -9.83 -23.02
C VAL A 71 3.62 -11.06 -23.32
N SER A 72 3.34 -11.81 -24.39
CA SER A 72 4.06 -13.05 -24.72
C SER A 72 5.56 -12.84 -25.02
N LYS A 73 5.94 -11.61 -25.38
CA LYS A 73 7.34 -11.22 -25.62
C LYS A 73 8.04 -10.71 -24.34
N ALA A 74 7.29 -10.43 -23.29
CA ALA A 74 7.81 -9.92 -22.03
C ALA A 74 8.58 -11.02 -21.28
N LYS A 75 9.86 -10.78 -20.98
CA LYS A 75 10.70 -11.76 -20.28
C LYS A 75 10.78 -11.49 -18.79
N THR A 76 10.55 -10.24 -18.38
CA THR A 76 10.62 -9.77 -17.00
C THR A 76 9.29 -9.16 -16.57
N LYS A 77 9.10 -8.97 -15.26
CA LYS A 77 7.93 -8.28 -14.72
C LYS A 77 7.82 -6.86 -15.29
N ASP A 78 8.95 -6.15 -15.34
CA ASP A 78 9.01 -4.78 -15.87
C ASP A 78 8.60 -4.71 -17.35
N ASP A 79 8.95 -5.71 -18.16
CA ASP A 79 8.48 -5.79 -19.55
C ASP A 79 6.94 -5.91 -19.63
N VAL A 80 6.32 -6.68 -18.73
CA VAL A 80 4.85 -6.83 -18.65
C VAL A 80 4.22 -5.49 -18.25
N ILE A 81 4.80 -4.80 -17.26
CA ILE A 81 4.35 -3.48 -16.83
C ILE A 81 4.46 -2.47 -17.96
N ALA A 82 5.59 -2.44 -18.65
CA ALA A 82 5.82 -1.53 -19.78
C ALA A 82 4.83 -1.78 -20.91
N ALA A 83 4.53 -3.04 -21.23
CA ALA A 83 3.51 -3.39 -22.22
C ALA A 83 2.11 -2.95 -21.80
N LEU A 84 1.75 -3.12 -20.53
CA LEU A 84 0.48 -2.67 -19.96
C LEU A 84 0.33 -1.14 -19.93
N ARG A 85 1.43 -0.40 -19.73
CA ARG A 85 1.46 1.07 -19.78
C ARG A 85 1.41 1.63 -21.21
N ALA A 86 1.81 0.84 -22.19
CA ALA A 86 1.88 1.25 -23.59
C ALA A 86 0.61 0.90 -24.40
N ALA A 87 -0.35 0.19 -23.80
CA ALA A 87 -1.60 -0.26 -24.42
C ALA A 87 -2.73 0.75 -24.23
#